data_AF-A0A2N5K7E8-F1
#
_entry.id   AF-A0A2N5K7E8-F1
#
_cell.length_a   1.000
_cell.length_b   1.000
_cell.length_c   1.000
_cell.angle_alpha   90.00
_cell.angle_beta   90.00
_cell.angle_gamma   90.00
#
_symmetry.space_group_name_H-M   'P 1'
#
loop_
_entity.id
_entity.type
_entity.pdbx_description
1 polymer ?
#
loop_
_entity_poly.entity_id
_entity_poly.type
_entity_poly.pdbx_seq_one_letter_code
_entity_poly.pdbx_strand_id
1 'polypeptide(L)'
;MLIQQATGATTPQRSAQLPGGSTDRARPPHMFATASIMVTPSNVEDLAQILMSEASPHVANDAERIAVGYTVVNRMQQTGKHAVRDVWDAYAHQASPSDDLRTLATKVLRQDVPDPTLGATHFYSPCSMPKAGEPVLGFDISGGLEQTAGLSNKNYRPGWATTYEPVVVSGVRPTHYKFYREPAVASQ
;
A
#
# COMPACT_ATOMS: atom_id res chain seq x y z
N MET A 1 45.52 19.65 24.37
CA MET A 1 45.95 18.85 25.55
C MET A 1 46.26 17.45 25.05
N LEU A 2 47.32 16.80 25.54
CA LEU A 2 47.87 15.54 25.00
C LEU A 2 47.69 14.38 26.01
N ILE A 3 48.40 13.24 25.80
CA ILE A 3 48.58 12.06 26.69
C ILE A 3 47.51 10.95 26.49
N GLN A 4 47.84 9.66 26.23
CA GLN A 4 49.07 9.01 25.70
C GLN A 4 48.77 7.57 25.22
N GLN A 5 49.78 6.83 24.74
CA GLN A 5 49.69 5.43 24.25
C GLN A 5 50.45 4.43 25.15
N ALA A 6 50.08 3.14 25.05
CA ALA A 6 50.95 1.95 25.20
C ALA A 6 50.31 0.80 24.37
N THR A 7 50.95 -0.10 23.58
CA THR A 7 52.23 -0.85 23.61
C THR A 7 52.29 -1.92 24.73
N GLY A 8 52.59 -3.23 24.52
CA GLY A 8 52.79 -4.10 23.32
C GLY A 8 52.32 -5.56 23.67
N ALA A 9 52.76 -6.69 23.06
CA ALA A 9 53.68 -7.02 21.96
C ALA A 9 53.39 -8.45 21.38
N THR A 10 54.40 -9.24 20.98
CA THR A 10 54.36 -10.62 20.41
C THR A 10 54.59 -11.73 21.48
N THR A 11 54.64 -13.07 21.28
CA THR A 11 55.00 -14.00 20.16
C THR A 11 54.20 -15.35 20.18
N PRO A 12 54.35 -16.29 19.20
CA PRO A 12 53.40 -17.41 18.97
C PRO A 12 53.90 -18.84 19.30
N GLN A 13 53.03 -19.86 19.17
CA GLN A 13 53.47 -21.26 18.93
C GLN A 13 52.49 -22.09 18.06
N ARG A 14 52.81 -23.38 17.81
CA ARG A 14 52.43 -24.17 16.62
C ARG A 14 51.34 -25.23 16.83
N SER A 15 50.53 -25.39 15.78
CA SER A 15 50.10 -26.65 15.10
C SER A 15 49.69 -27.89 15.91
N ALA A 16 48.44 -28.33 15.67
CA ALA A 16 48.03 -29.74 15.58
C ALA A 16 47.07 -29.90 14.39
N GLN A 17 47.04 -31.07 13.74
CA GLN A 17 46.23 -31.33 12.53
C GLN A 17 45.87 -32.82 12.39
N LEU A 18 44.85 -33.10 11.55
CA LEU A 18 44.33 -34.43 11.11
C LEU A 18 43.27 -35.07 12.04
N PRO A 19 42.36 -35.93 11.52
CA PRO A 19 41.84 -36.02 10.15
C PRO A 19 40.31 -36.27 10.01
N GLY A 20 39.77 -36.02 8.80
CA GLY A 20 38.64 -36.77 8.23
C GLY A 20 37.21 -36.35 8.60
N GLY A 21 36.31 -36.28 7.60
CA GLY A 21 34.90 -35.94 7.85
C GLY A 21 34.09 -35.51 6.63
N SER A 22 34.20 -36.20 5.48
CA SER A 22 33.39 -35.86 4.31
C SER A 22 31.96 -36.39 4.43
N THR A 23 30.99 -35.50 4.68
CA THR A 23 29.63 -35.68 4.16
C THR A 23 29.13 -34.39 3.53
N ASP A 24 28.87 -34.48 2.24
CA ASP A 24 27.96 -33.61 1.51
C ASP A 24 26.69 -33.30 2.33
N ARG A 25 26.43 -32.02 2.54
CA ARG A 25 25.08 -31.48 2.70
C ARG A 25 24.94 -30.26 1.81
N ALA A 26 24.55 -30.53 0.57
CA ALA A 26 24.03 -29.60 -0.40
C ALA A 26 23.36 -28.38 0.26
N ARG A 27 23.91 -27.18 -0.01
CA ARG A 27 23.16 -25.94 0.16
C ARG A 27 21.85 -26.12 -0.60
N PRO A 28 20.67 -26.03 0.04
CA PRO A 28 19.42 -26.23 -0.67
C PRO A 28 19.34 -25.23 -1.83
N PRO A 29 18.86 -25.66 -3.01
CA PRO A 29 18.75 -24.78 -4.16
C PRO A 29 17.82 -23.61 -3.82
N HIS A 30 18.01 -22.52 -4.54
CA HIS A 30 17.24 -21.29 -4.39
C HIS A 30 15.74 -21.59 -4.20
N MET A 31 15.18 -21.19 -3.06
CA MET A 31 13.75 -20.87 -3.01
C MET A 31 13.56 -19.68 -3.94
N PHE A 32 13.31 -19.96 -5.21
CA PHE A 32 12.65 -19.02 -6.09
C PHE A 32 11.30 -18.75 -5.46
N ALA A 33 11.20 -17.63 -4.73
CA ALA A 33 9.91 -17.10 -4.33
C ALA A 33 9.06 -17.03 -5.61
N THR A 34 7.97 -17.79 -5.66
CA THR A 34 7.03 -17.75 -6.77
C THR A 34 6.57 -16.32 -6.91
N ALA A 35 7.04 -15.62 -7.95
CA ALA A 35 6.71 -14.23 -8.17
C ALA A 35 5.18 -14.11 -8.15
N SER A 36 4.65 -13.27 -7.26
CA SER A 36 3.21 -13.05 -7.12
C SER A 36 2.64 -12.82 -8.53
N ILE A 37 1.57 -13.54 -8.87
CA ILE A 37 0.97 -13.50 -10.22
C ILE A 37 0.53 -12.08 -10.63
N MET A 38 0.34 -11.20 -9.63
CA MET A 38 0.03 -9.78 -9.80
C MET A 38 1.25 -8.93 -10.21
N VAL A 39 2.49 -9.44 -10.11
CA VAL A 39 3.74 -8.69 -10.36
C VAL A 39 4.19 -8.85 -11.81
N THR A 40 3.41 -8.25 -12.72
CA THR A 40 3.76 -8.11 -14.14
C THR A 40 4.21 -6.67 -14.45
N PRO A 41 5.01 -6.43 -15.50
CA PRO A 41 5.37 -5.07 -15.90
C PRO A 41 4.14 -4.18 -16.17
N SER A 42 3.09 -4.74 -16.79
CA SER A 42 1.82 -4.04 -17.03
C SER A 42 1.13 -3.66 -15.72
N ASN A 43 1.00 -4.58 -14.76
CA ASN A 43 0.37 -4.26 -13.48
C ASN A 43 1.16 -3.21 -12.67
N VAL A 44 2.50 -3.23 -12.75
CA VAL A 44 3.35 -2.20 -12.13
C VAL A 44 3.15 -0.83 -12.81
N GLU A 45 3.01 -0.79 -14.13
CA GLU A 45 2.68 0.42 -14.90
C GLU A 45 1.29 0.96 -14.53
N ASP A 46 0.26 0.11 -14.62
CA ASP A 46 -1.14 0.47 -14.43
C ASP A 46 -1.43 0.88 -12.97
N LEU A 47 -0.85 0.18 -11.98
CA LEU A 47 -0.98 0.57 -10.57
C LEU A 47 -0.20 1.85 -10.27
N ALA A 48 0.96 2.08 -10.90
CA ALA A 48 1.67 3.35 -10.74
C ALA A 48 0.87 4.53 -11.33
N GLN A 49 0.18 4.33 -12.46
CA GLN A 49 -0.74 5.33 -13.04
C GLN A 49 -1.91 5.64 -12.10
N ILE A 50 -2.54 4.63 -11.49
CA ILE A 50 -3.56 4.83 -10.45
C ILE A 50 -2.98 5.61 -9.27
N LEU A 51 -1.82 5.21 -8.74
CA LEU A 51 -1.17 5.92 -7.63
C LEU A 51 -0.81 7.37 -7.97
N MET A 52 -0.46 7.69 -9.22
CA MET A 52 -0.16 9.05 -9.66
C MET A 52 -1.43 9.91 -9.78
N SER A 53 -2.53 9.35 -10.27
CA SER A 53 -3.80 10.06 -10.40
C SER A 53 -4.54 10.22 -9.06
N GLU A 54 -4.61 9.19 -8.23
CA GLU A 54 -5.37 9.18 -6.98
C GLU A 54 -4.56 9.61 -5.74
N ALA A 55 -3.24 9.40 -5.74
CA ALA A 55 -2.38 9.53 -4.55
C ALA A 55 -1.02 10.18 -4.86
N SER A 56 -1.00 11.20 -5.73
CA SER A 56 0.22 11.85 -6.20
C SER A 56 1.16 12.30 -5.06
N PRO A 57 2.50 12.34 -5.28
CA PRO A 57 3.46 12.76 -4.26
C PRO A 57 3.24 14.15 -3.64
N HIS A 58 2.49 15.03 -4.32
CA HIS A 58 2.18 16.38 -3.84
C HIS A 58 0.88 16.45 -3.01
N VAL A 59 0.01 15.44 -3.10
CA VAL A 59 -1.30 15.39 -2.41
C VAL A 59 -1.26 14.42 -1.23
N ALA A 60 -0.68 13.23 -1.42
CA ALA A 60 -0.70 12.13 -0.46
C ALA A 60 0.62 11.95 0.30
N ASN A 61 0.58 11.26 1.44
CA ASN A 61 1.74 10.70 2.14
C ASN A 61 1.95 9.20 1.79
N ASP A 62 2.98 8.56 2.35
CA ASP A 62 3.28 7.15 2.03
C ASP A 62 2.23 6.16 2.53
N ALA A 63 1.65 6.38 3.72
CA ALA A 63 0.59 5.53 4.25
C ALA A 63 -0.68 5.62 3.37
N GLU A 64 -1.01 6.82 2.90
CA GLU A 64 -2.13 7.08 1.98
C GLU A 64 -1.89 6.44 0.61
N ARG A 65 -0.68 6.55 0.03
CA ARG A 65 -0.33 5.82 -1.20
C ARG A 65 -0.40 4.31 -1.05
N ILE A 66 0.15 3.75 0.04
CA ILE A 66 0.09 2.31 0.31
C ILE A 66 -1.38 1.87 0.44
N ALA A 67 -2.22 2.64 1.14
CA ALA A 67 -3.63 2.34 1.33
C ALA A 67 -4.43 2.39 0.01
N VAL A 68 -4.25 3.42 -0.82
CA VAL A 68 -4.86 3.51 -2.17
C VAL A 68 -4.39 2.36 -3.06
N GLY A 69 -3.10 2.04 -3.04
CA GLY A 69 -2.57 0.90 -3.80
C GLY A 69 -3.16 -0.44 -3.34
N TYR A 70 -3.40 -0.59 -2.04
CA TYR A 70 -4.04 -1.79 -1.49
C TYR A 70 -5.51 -1.93 -1.85
N THR A 71 -6.28 -0.85 -2.05
CA THR A 71 -7.67 -1.02 -2.53
C THR A 71 -7.73 -1.65 -3.92
N VAL A 72 -6.73 -1.42 -4.77
CA VAL A 72 -6.59 -2.08 -6.08
C VAL A 72 -6.31 -3.58 -5.90
N VAL A 73 -5.31 -3.93 -5.09
CA VAL A 73 -4.95 -5.34 -4.80
C VAL A 73 -6.12 -6.09 -4.16
N ASN A 74 -6.81 -5.46 -3.21
CA ASN A 74 -7.96 -6.05 -2.52
C ASN A 74 -9.14 -6.26 -3.48
N ARG A 75 -9.41 -5.34 -4.41
CA ARG A 75 -10.39 -5.58 -5.50
C ARG A 75 -9.98 -6.74 -6.39
N MET A 76 -8.71 -6.81 -6.81
CA MET A 76 -8.21 -7.91 -7.64
C MET A 76 -8.41 -9.26 -6.94
N GLN A 77 -8.05 -9.36 -5.66
CA GLN A 77 -8.21 -10.59 -4.87
C GLN A 77 -9.69 -10.95 -4.67
N GLN A 78 -10.54 -9.98 -4.28
CA GLN A 78 -11.98 -10.18 -4.10
C GLN A 78 -12.69 -10.67 -5.38
N THR A 79 -12.29 -10.15 -6.54
CA THR A 79 -12.93 -10.46 -7.84
C THR A 79 -12.27 -11.64 -8.58
N GLY A 80 -11.25 -12.28 -8.00
CA GLY A 80 -10.51 -13.37 -8.64
C GLY A 80 -9.69 -12.94 -9.87
N LYS A 81 -9.28 -11.67 -9.92
CA LYS A 81 -8.60 -11.04 -11.05
C LYS A 81 -7.09 -10.95 -10.84
N HIS A 82 -6.34 -10.88 -11.94
CA HIS A 82 -4.88 -10.87 -11.92
C HIS A 82 -4.26 -9.74 -12.75
N ALA A 83 -5.02 -9.02 -13.58
CA ALA A 83 -4.59 -7.75 -14.15
C ALA A 83 -5.18 -6.57 -13.37
N VAL A 84 -4.40 -5.48 -13.20
CA VAL A 84 -4.91 -4.23 -12.60
C VAL A 84 -6.05 -3.65 -13.44
N ARG A 85 -5.96 -3.77 -14.77
CA ARG A 85 -6.98 -3.31 -15.73
C ARG A 85 -8.33 -4.01 -15.58
N ASP A 86 -8.39 -5.20 -14.98
CA ASP A 86 -9.66 -5.87 -14.67
C ASP A 86 -10.50 -5.12 -13.61
N VAL A 87 -9.89 -4.20 -12.85
CA VAL A 87 -10.52 -3.46 -11.74
C VAL A 87 -10.28 -1.94 -11.81
N TRP A 88 -9.62 -1.44 -12.85
CA TRP A 88 -9.12 -0.06 -12.91
C TRP A 88 -10.21 1.01 -13.11
N ASP A 89 -11.42 0.63 -13.56
CA ASP A 89 -12.52 1.56 -13.88
C ASP A 89 -13.07 2.26 -12.62
N ALA A 90 -12.73 1.75 -11.43
CA ALA A 90 -13.05 2.36 -10.14
C ALA A 90 -12.08 3.50 -9.74
N TYR A 91 -11.07 3.81 -10.56
CA TYR A 91 -9.97 4.72 -10.24
C TYR A 91 -9.59 5.61 -11.43
N ALA A 92 -9.19 6.85 -11.16
CA ALA A 92 -8.47 7.66 -12.13
C ALA A 92 -7.08 7.05 -12.41
N HIS A 93 -6.68 7.02 -13.68
CA HIS A 93 -5.45 6.35 -14.14
C HIS A 93 -4.81 7.07 -15.35
N GLN A 94 -5.03 8.39 -15.48
CA GLN A 94 -4.64 9.17 -16.67
C GLN A 94 -3.29 9.87 -16.55
N ALA A 95 -2.64 9.83 -15.38
CA ALA A 95 -1.39 10.53 -15.11
C ALA A 95 -0.15 9.64 -15.31
N SER A 96 0.86 10.15 -16.05
CA SER A 96 2.15 9.47 -16.22
C SER A 96 2.93 9.43 -14.89
N PRO A 97 3.30 8.25 -14.36
CA PRO A 97 3.84 8.11 -13.01
C PRO A 97 5.36 8.13 -12.96
N SER A 98 5.91 8.49 -11.79
CA SER A 98 7.36 8.47 -11.53
C SER A 98 7.88 7.08 -11.15
N ASP A 99 9.20 6.89 -11.26
CA ASP A 99 9.88 5.63 -10.91
C ASP A 99 9.75 5.26 -9.42
N ASP A 100 9.55 6.25 -8.54
CA ASP A 100 9.21 6.02 -7.13
C ASP A 100 7.84 5.35 -6.98
N LEU A 101 6.85 5.75 -7.77
CA LEU A 101 5.52 5.14 -7.78
C LEU A 101 5.55 3.75 -8.42
N ARG A 102 6.41 3.50 -9.41
CA ARG A 102 6.68 2.16 -9.97
C ARG A 102 7.32 1.23 -8.92
N THR A 103 8.25 1.78 -8.15
CA THR A 103 8.91 1.09 -7.04
C THR A 103 7.91 0.77 -5.91
N LEU A 104 6.99 1.68 -5.61
CA LEU A 104 5.93 1.47 -4.63
C LEU A 104 4.86 0.47 -5.11
N ALA A 105 4.38 0.60 -6.35
CA ALA A 105 3.47 -0.35 -6.99
C ALA A 105 4.04 -1.77 -6.97
N THR A 106 5.33 -1.93 -7.27
CA THR A 106 6.03 -3.22 -7.19
C THR A 106 5.98 -3.83 -5.79
N LYS A 107 6.22 -3.03 -4.73
CA LYS A 107 6.14 -3.50 -3.33
C LYS A 107 4.72 -3.91 -2.95
N VAL A 108 3.71 -3.14 -3.37
CA VAL A 108 2.30 -3.41 -3.08
C VAL A 108 1.81 -4.69 -3.80
N LEU A 109 2.14 -4.88 -5.08
CA LEU A 109 1.77 -6.10 -5.84
C LEU A 109 2.50 -7.37 -5.36
N ARG A 110 3.65 -7.22 -4.71
CA ARG A 110 4.37 -8.29 -4.00
C ARG A 110 3.85 -8.55 -2.58
N GLN A 111 3.10 -7.60 -2.02
CA GLN A 111 2.75 -7.54 -0.60
C GLN A 111 4.00 -7.45 0.31
N ASP A 112 5.09 -6.83 -0.18
CA ASP A 112 6.34 -6.54 0.56
C ASP A 112 6.11 -5.55 1.73
N VAL A 113 4.98 -4.85 1.73
CA VAL A 113 4.47 -4.00 2.81
C VAL A 113 3.06 -4.49 3.19
N PRO A 114 2.68 -4.54 4.48
CA PRO A 114 1.39 -5.08 4.91
C PRO A 114 0.22 -4.19 4.46
N ASP A 115 -0.98 -4.77 4.26
CA ASP A 115 -2.21 -4.01 4.01
C ASP A 115 -2.61 -3.22 5.28
N PRO A 116 -2.57 -1.88 5.27
CA PRO A 116 -2.99 -1.08 6.42
C PRO A 116 -4.52 -0.83 6.40
N THR A 117 -5.23 -1.28 5.36
CA THR A 117 -6.65 -1.04 5.10
C THR A 117 -7.56 -2.21 5.46
N LEU A 118 -7.00 -3.33 5.94
CA LEU A 118 -7.73 -4.49 6.45
C LEU A 118 -8.80 -5.02 5.48
N GLY A 119 -8.47 -5.11 4.19
CA GLY A 119 -9.38 -5.54 3.13
C GLY A 119 -10.25 -4.44 2.51
N ALA A 120 -9.92 -3.15 2.67
CA ALA A 120 -10.68 -2.09 2.01
C ALA A 120 -10.59 -2.18 0.50
N THR A 121 -11.70 -1.93 -0.19
CA THR A 121 -11.81 -1.94 -1.65
C THR A 121 -12.29 -0.59 -2.20
N HIS A 122 -12.81 0.29 -1.34
CA HIS A 122 -13.34 1.59 -1.70
C HIS A 122 -12.71 2.70 -0.85
N PHE A 123 -12.58 3.90 -1.43
CA PHE A 123 -12.28 5.12 -0.70
C PHE A 123 -12.94 6.34 -1.36
N TYR A 124 -12.99 7.47 -0.66
CA TYR A 124 -13.19 8.79 -1.25
C TYR A 124 -12.38 9.84 -0.47
N SER A 125 -12.26 11.03 -1.04
CA SER A 125 -11.61 12.19 -0.44
C SER A 125 -12.64 13.19 0.12
N PRO A 126 -12.77 13.35 1.44
CA PRO A 126 -13.70 14.33 2.04
C PRO A 126 -13.39 15.79 1.69
N CYS A 127 -12.12 16.14 1.44
CA CYS A 127 -11.78 17.47 0.98
C CYS A 127 -12.22 17.71 -0.48
N SER A 128 -12.23 16.67 -1.33
CA SER A 128 -12.70 16.74 -2.73
C SER A 128 -14.21 16.62 -2.90
N MET A 129 -14.93 15.96 -1.99
CA MET A 129 -16.41 15.89 -2.02
C MET A 129 -17.03 17.27 -1.78
N PRO A 130 -18.19 17.63 -2.40
CA PRO A 130 -18.88 18.89 -2.11
C PRO A 130 -19.21 19.06 -0.62
N LYS A 131 -19.22 20.30 -0.14
CA LYS A 131 -19.62 20.65 1.23
C LYS A 131 -21.10 21.04 1.29
N ALA A 132 -21.64 21.11 2.51
CA ALA A 132 -23.01 21.56 2.75
C ALA A 132 -23.25 22.98 2.17
N GLY A 133 -24.13 23.09 1.18
CA GLY A 133 -24.45 24.34 0.48
C GLY A 133 -23.66 24.60 -0.81
N GLU A 134 -22.70 23.75 -1.17
CA GLU A 134 -21.99 23.82 -2.46
C GLU A 134 -22.77 23.10 -3.58
N PRO A 135 -22.49 23.38 -4.87
CA PRO A 135 -23.04 22.62 -5.99
C PRO A 135 -22.63 21.14 -5.96
N VAL A 136 -23.57 20.25 -6.24
CA VAL A 136 -23.40 18.78 -6.12
C VAL A 136 -23.46 18.02 -7.45
N LEU A 137 -23.54 18.75 -8.58
CA LEU A 137 -23.70 18.15 -9.91
C LEU A 137 -22.49 17.28 -10.28
N GLY A 138 -22.74 16.04 -10.69
CA GLY A 138 -21.71 15.07 -11.07
C GLY A 138 -21.14 14.23 -9.93
N PHE A 139 -21.53 14.48 -8.67
CA PHE A 139 -21.09 13.70 -7.50
C PHE A 139 -22.19 12.75 -7.01
N ASP A 140 -21.79 11.53 -6.62
CA ASP A 140 -22.63 10.72 -5.74
C ASP A 140 -22.58 11.31 -4.31
N ILE A 141 -23.69 11.93 -3.92
CA ILE A 141 -23.92 12.51 -2.59
C ILE A 141 -24.94 11.72 -1.77
N SER A 142 -25.40 10.57 -2.26
CA SER A 142 -26.60 9.90 -1.75
C SER A 142 -26.42 9.29 -0.35
N GLY A 143 -25.19 9.20 0.16
CA GLY A 143 -24.91 8.85 1.55
C GLY A 143 -25.17 9.99 2.56
N GLY A 144 -25.44 11.21 2.08
CA GLY A 144 -25.78 12.38 2.90
C GLY A 144 -24.57 13.16 3.43
N LEU A 145 -24.83 14.09 4.35
CA LEU A 145 -23.81 14.95 4.98
C LEU A 145 -23.20 14.32 6.23
N GLU A 146 -21.90 14.46 6.39
CA GLU A 146 -21.13 14.03 7.55
C GLU A 146 -20.11 15.09 8.00
N GLN A 147 -19.67 15.02 9.25
CA GLN A 147 -18.60 15.87 9.76
C GLN A 147 -17.28 15.10 9.76
N THR A 148 -16.38 15.42 8.83
CA THR A 148 -15.00 14.92 8.87
C THR A 148 -14.14 15.80 9.77
N ALA A 149 -13.32 15.17 10.62
CA ALA A 149 -12.39 15.87 11.50
C ALA A 149 -11.31 16.60 10.67
N GLY A 150 -11.12 17.89 10.92
CA GLY A 150 -10.20 18.75 10.16
C GLY A 150 -10.83 19.49 8.98
N LEU A 151 -12.13 19.28 8.66
CA LEU A 151 -12.89 20.15 7.76
C LEU A 151 -13.75 21.13 8.56
N SER A 152 -13.81 22.39 8.12
CA SER A 152 -14.68 23.42 8.71
C SER A 152 -16.17 23.17 8.45
N ASN A 153 -16.49 22.71 7.24
CA ASN A 153 -17.86 22.40 6.79
C ASN A 153 -18.05 20.89 6.70
N LYS A 154 -19.30 20.43 6.90
CA LYS A 154 -19.70 19.06 6.59
C LYS A 154 -19.51 18.76 5.11
N ASN A 155 -18.93 17.61 4.78
CA ASN A 155 -18.84 17.09 3.41
C ASN A 155 -20.01 16.14 3.13
N TYR A 156 -20.38 16.02 1.87
CA TYR A 156 -21.17 14.86 1.42
C TYR A 156 -20.29 13.61 1.36
N ARG A 157 -20.92 12.43 1.47
CA ARG A 157 -20.29 11.13 1.23
C ARG A 157 -21.08 10.33 0.17
N PRO A 158 -20.42 9.44 -0.61
CA PRO A 158 -21.10 8.56 -1.56
C PRO A 158 -22.15 7.65 -0.91
N GLY A 159 -23.14 7.22 -1.70
CA GLY A 159 -24.19 6.28 -1.29
C GLY A 159 -23.63 4.93 -0.87
N TRP A 160 -22.66 4.41 -1.63
CA TRP A 160 -21.99 3.14 -1.30
C TRP A 160 -21.31 3.20 0.08
N ALA A 161 -20.87 4.38 0.55
CA ALA A 161 -20.26 4.54 1.87
C ALA A 161 -21.26 4.39 3.04
N THR A 162 -22.52 4.06 2.77
CA THR A 162 -23.54 3.69 3.77
C THR A 162 -23.72 2.17 3.93
N THR A 163 -23.27 1.36 2.96
CA THR A 163 -23.42 -0.11 2.98
C THR A 163 -22.09 -0.85 3.22
N TYR A 164 -20.99 -0.12 3.37
CA TYR A 164 -19.64 -0.65 3.61
C TYR A 164 -19.13 -0.27 5.01
N GLU A 165 -18.24 -1.08 5.59
CA GLU A 165 -17.63 -0.82 6.89
C GLU A 165 -16.46 0.17 6.75
N PRO A 166 -16.44 1.30 7.50
CA PRO A 166 -15.34 2.26 7.45
C PRO A 166 -14.10 1.74 8.18
N VAL A 167 -12.92 1.88 7.57
CA VAL A 167 -11.63 1.48 8.15
C VAL A 167 -10.80 2.70 8.53
N VAL A 168 -10.31 2.69 9.77
CA VAL A 168 -9.34 3.69 10.27
C VAL A 168 -7.93 3.20 9.97
N VAL A 169 -7.24 3.91 9.07
CA VAL A 169 -5.90 3.57 8.60
C VAL A 169 -4.86 4.46 9.30
N SER A 170 -3.84 3.87 9.92
CA SER A 170 -2.81 4.64 10.62
C SER A 170 -1.98 5.50 9.66
N GLY A 171 -1.71 6.75 10.02
CA GLY A 171 -0.97 7.72 9.20
C GLY A 171 -1.77 8.38 8.07
N VAL A 172 -2.99 7.91 7.77
CA VAL A 172 -3.90 8.55 6.81
C VAL A 172 -4.56 9.77 7.41
N ARG A 173 -4.58 10.89 6.68
CA ARG A 173 -5.36 12.07 7.06
C ARG A 173 -6.83 11.84 6.71
N PRO A 174 -7.77 11.87 7.69
CA PRO A 174 -9.19 11.63 7.41
C PRO A 174 -9.82 12.71 6.52
N THR A 175 -9.18 13.87 6.37
CA THR A 175 -9.57 14.91 5.40
C THR A 175 -9.23 14.57 3.95
N HIS A 176 -8.20 13.74 3.71
CA HIS A 176 -7.74 13.36 2.36
C HIS A 176 -8.31 12.02 1.89
N TYR A 177 -8.43 11.02 2.78
CA TYR A 177 -8.96 9.71 2.42
C TYR A 177 -9.75 9.09 3.57
N LYS A 178 -10.87 8.44 3.22
CA LYS A 178 -11.61 7.53 4.11
C LYS A 178 -11.81 6.21 3.39
N PHE A 179 -11.29 5.13 3.98
CA PHE A 179 -11.27 3.79 3.40
C PHE A 179 -12.43 2.94 3.90
N TYR A 180 -12.92 2.02 3.06
CA TYR A 180 -14.10 1.21 3.31
C TYR A 180 -13.93 -0.21 2.74
N ARG A 181 -14.30 -1.21 3.54
CA ARG A 181 -14.33 -2.64 3.18
C ARG A 181 -15.76 -3.17 3.14
N GLU A 182 -15.97 -4.30 2.49
CA GLU A 182 -17.28 -4.96 2.59
C GLU A 182 -17.57 -5.37 4.04
N PRO A 183 -18.83 -5.30 4.49
CA PRO A 183 -19.20 -5.79 5.81
C PRO A 183 -18.83 -7.26 5.95
N ALA A 184 -18.24 -7.64 7.09
CA ALA A 184 -18.04 -9.05 7.39
C ALA A 184 -19.39 -9.80 7.32
N VAL A 185 -19.49 -10.78 6.42
CA VAL A 185 -20.70 -11.59 6.29
C VAL A 185 -20.90 -12.34 7.60
N ALA A 186 -21.92 -11.94 8.36
CA ALA A 186 -22.28 -12.60 9.61
C ALA A 186 -22.58 -14.07 9.31
N SER A 187 -21.73 -14.96 9.84
CA SER A 187 -21.90 -16.40 9.66
C SER A 187 -23.19 -16.85 10.34
N GLN A 188 -24.11 -17.40 9.55
CA GLN A 188 -25.37 -17.99 10.01
C GLN A 188 -25.20 -19.50 10.25
#